data_AF-I2GTX5-F1
#
_entry.id   AF-I2GTX5-F1
#
_cell.length_a   1.000
_cell.length_b   1.000
_cell.length_c   1.000
_cell.angle_alpha   90.00
_cell.angle_beta   90.00
_cell.angle_gamma   90.00
#
_symmetry.space_group_name_H-M   'P 1'
#
loop_
_entity.id
_entity.type
_entity.pdbx_description
1 polymer ?
#
loop_
_entity_poly.entity_id
_entity_poly.type
_entity_poly.pdbx_seq_one_letter_code
_entity_poly.pdbx_strand_id
1 'polypeptide(L)'
;MQLVGLFDEWLETLTKFKNLLIQQVKKHGQNKVLAQIMVFDKTSQQSKPMTRSMYNARLLHSQHWPLGLVEQFAQVLACPELLMLYQKQEAIISQLPGQLSAYIKAAKTSNVFVIHLLGINQATFYAKQKSPKTWQRDELVRIEEIFTTIKSLEPPKK
;
A
#
# COMPACT_ATOMS: atom_id res chain seq x y z
N MET A 1 -13.10 14.58 -1.62
CA MET A 1 -12.38 13.42 -2.18
C MET A 1 -11.19 13.10 -1.28
N GLN A 2 -11.45 12.57 -0.08
CA GLN A 2 -10.41 12.27 0.90
C GLN A 2 -9.89 10.82 0.78
N LEU A 3 -10.72 9.85 0.36
CA LEU A 3 -10.27 8.46 0.18
C LEU A 3 -9.30 8.35 -1.00
N VAL A 4 -9.65 8.96 -2.13
CA VAL A 4 -8.81 8.98 -3.33
C VAL A 4 -7.55 9.80 -3.08
N GLY A 5 -7.66 10.96 -2.42
CA GLY A 5 -6.50 11.77 -2.06
C GLY A 5 -5.50 11.05 -1.16
N LEU A 6 -5.98 10.33 -0.15
CA LEU A 6 -5.14 9.50 0.73
C LEU A 6 -4.45 8.36 -0.05
N PHE A 7 -5.17 7.71 -0.96
CA PHE A 7 -4.61 6.65 -1.79
C PHE A 7 -3.58 7.18 -2.79
N ASP A 8 -3.82 8.36 -3.36
CA ASP A 8 -2.88 9.02 -4.26
C ASP A 8 -1.60 9.44 -3.53
N GLU A 9 -1.69 9.97 -2.30
CA GLU A 9 -0.52 10.27 -1.46
C GLU A 9 0.28 9.00 -1.11
N TRP A 10 -0.43 7.90 -0.82
CA TRP A 10 0.20 6.59 -0.59
C TRP A 10 0.96 6.11 -1.83
N LEU A 11 0.34 6.14 -3.00
CA LEU A 11 0.97 5.74 -4.27
C LEU A 11 2.17 6.62 -4.60
N GLU A 12 2.08 7.93 -4.37
CA GLU A 12 3.19 8.86 -4.60
C GLU A 12 4.37 8.53 -3.67
N THR A 13 4.10 8.30 -2.39
CA THR A 13 5.14 7.96 -1.40
C THR A 13 5.79 6.60 -1.73
N LEU A 14 5.00 5.60 -2.12
CA LEU A 14 5.49 4.30 -2.56
C LEU A 14 6.34 4.41 -3.84
N THR A 15 5.95 5.28 -4.76
CA THR A 15 6.70 5.55 -5.99
C THR A 15 8.04 6.22 -5.69
N LYS A 16 8.07 7.21 -4.79
CA LYS A 16 9.32 7.83 -4.31
C LYS A 16 10.25 6.80 -3.68
N PHE A 17 9.73 5.94 -2.80
CA PHE A 17 10.49 4.83 -2.22
C PHE A 17 11.10 3.93 -3.31
N LYS A 18 10.29 3.47 -4.27
CA LYS A 18 10.73 2.57 -5.34
C LYS A 18 11.82 3.21 -6.20
N ASN A 19 11.64 4.47 -6.59
CA ASN A 19 12.59 5.20 -7.42
C ASN A 19 13.92 5.42 -6.70
N LEU A 20 13.86 5.85 -5.43
CA LEU A 20 15.05 6.04 -4.61
C LEU A 20 15.81 4.72 -4.46
N LEU A 21 15.11 3.61 -4.19
CA LEU A 21 15.72 2.29 -4.05
C LEU A 21 16.45 1.89 -5.34
N ILE A 22 15.79 1.98 -6.49
CA ILE A 22 16.39 1.64 -7.79
C ILE A 22 17.61 2.51 -8.07
N GLN A 23 17.52 3.81 -7.81
CA GLN A 23 18.62 4.75 -8.01
C GLN A 23 19.82 4.41 -7.13
N GLN A 24 19.60 4.15 -5.83
CA GLN A 24 20.67 3.84 -4.88
C GLN A 24 21.31 2.48 -5.16
N VAL A 25 20.51 1.46 -5.50
CA VAL A 25 21.01 0.14 -5.90
C VAL A 25 21.85 0.24 -7.18
N LYS A 26 21.43 1.05 -8.16
CA LYS A 26 22.22 1.30 -9.38
C LYS A 26 23.53 2.01 -9.05
N LYS A 27 23.49 3.05 -8.20
CA LYS A 27 24.66 3.85 -7.79
C LYS A 27 25.74 3.01 -7.10
N HIS A 28 25.35 2.10 -6.22
CA HIS A 28 26.29 1.25 -5.45
C HIS A 28 26.67 -0.06 -6.16
N GLY A 29 26.11 -0.30 -7.36
CA GLY A 29 26.32 -1.52 -8.14
C GLY A 29 25.43 -2.66 -7.64
N GLN A 30 24.41 -2.99 -8.44
CA GLN A 30 23.36 -3.93 -8.04
C GLN A 30 23.89 -5.28 -7.52
N ASN A 31 24.85 -5.91 -8.21
CA ASN A 31 25.39 -7.21 -7.77
C ASN A 31 26.08 -7.13 -6.40
N LYS A 32 26.78 -6.02 -6.12
CA LYS A 32 27.46 -5.80 -4.84
C LYS A 32 26.47 -5.59 -3.70
N VAL A 33 25.40 -4.83 -3.96
CA VAL A 33 24.34 -4.60 -2.99
C VAL A 33 23.61 -5.90 -2.69
N LEU A 34 23.12 -6.60 -3.72
CA LEU A 34 22.30 -7.80 -3.54
C LEU A 34 23.05 -8.95 -2.86
N ALA A 35 24.37 -9.04 -3.05
CA ALA A 35 25.22 -10.00 -2.34
C ALA A 35 25.26 -9.79 -0.81
N GLN A 36 24.98 -8.58 -0.34
CA GLN A 36 24.95 -8.22 1.09
C GLN A 36 23.55 -8.31 1.70
N ILE A 37 22.51 -8.42 0.88
CA ILE A 37 21.12 -8.53 1.35
C ILE A 37 20.79 -10.00 1.56
N MET A 38 20.46 -10.38 2.79
CA MET A 38 20.14 -11.76 3.15
C MET A 38 18.63 -11.97 3.20
N VAL A 39 18.16 -12.96 2.44
CA VAL A 39 16.76 -13.38 2.41
C VAL A 39 16.62 -14.79 2.99
N PHE A 40 15.64 -14.98 3.86
CA PHE A 40 15.33 -16.29 4.41
C PHE A 40 14.50 -17.10 3.41
N ASP A 41 15.05 -18.23 2.97
CA ASP A 41 14.37 -19.23 2.17
C ASP A 41 13.63 -20.20 3.10
N LYS A 42 12.29 -20.16 3.06
CA LYS A 42 11.45 -21.04 3.89
C LYS A 42 11.56 -22.50 3.46
N THR A 43 11.87 -22.78 2.20
CA THR A 43 11.92 -24.13 1.65
C THR A 43 13.19 -24.85 2.08
N SER A 44 14.32 -24.15 2.08
CA SER A 44 15.60 -24.68 2.55
C SER A 44 15.92 -24.34 4.01
N GLN A 45 15.06 -23.59 4.69
CA GLN A 45 15.25 -23.04 6.05
C GLN A 45 16.61 -22.34 6.25
N GLN A 46 17.09 -21.65 5.21
CA GLN A 46 18.42 -21.03 5.19
C GLN A 46 18.36 -19.58 4.73
N SER A 47 19.26 -18.77 5.27
CA SER A 47 19.50 -17.42 4.77
C SER A 47 20.44 -17.48 3.58
N LYS A 48 20.04 -16.90 2.45
CA LYS A 48 20.86 -16.80 1.24
C LYS A 48 20.91 -15.36 0.71
N PRO A 49 21.97 -14.98 -0.02
CA PRO A 49 22.02 -13.68 -0.67
C PRO A 49 20.85 -13.49 -1.64
N MET A 50 20.36 -12.26 -1.73
CA MET A 50 19.29 -11.90 -2.63
C MET A 50 19.76 -12.02 -4.08
N THR A 51 18.98 -12.70 -4.91
CA THR A 51 19.28 -12.75 -6.35
C THR A 51 18.62 -11.58 -7.08
N ARG A 52 19.13 -11.26 -8.28
CA ARG A 52 18.50 -10.27 -9.17
C ARG A 52 17.04 -10.60 -9.48
N SER A 53 16.72 -11.88 -9.68
CA SER A 53 15.35 -12.32 -9.93
C SER A 53 14.44 -12.03 -8.73
N MET A 54 14.89 -12.35 -7.51
CA MET A 54 14.16 -12.04 -6.28
C MET A 54 13.96 -10.53 -6.09
N TYR A 55 15.00 -9.74 -6.36
CA TYR A 55 14.91 -8.28 -6.28
C TYR A 55 13.87 -7.72 -7.26
N ASN A 56 13.93 -8.13 -8.53
CA ASN A 56 13.00 -7.69 -9.55
C ASN A 56 11.55 -8.11 -9.22
N ALA A 57 11.34 -9.36 -8.81
CA ALA A 57 10.02 -9.85 -8.40
C ALA A 57 9.44 -9.02 -7.24
N ARG A 58 10.29 -8.63 -6.29
CA ARG A 58 9.88 -7.76 -5.19
C ARG A 58 9.59 -6.32 -5.64
N LEU A 59 10.32 -5.77 -6.60
CA LEU A 59 10.05 -4.43 -7.14
C LEU A 59 8.68 -4.30 -7.82
N LEU A 60 8.09 -5.41 -8.28
CA LEU A 60 6.71 -5.45 -8.81
C LEU A 60 5.66 -5.27 -7.70
N HIS A 61 6.00 -5.63 -6.48
CA HIS A 61 5.11 -5.63 -5.32
C HIS A 61 5.76 -4.89 -4.14
N SER A 62 6.22 -3.65 -4.38
CA SER A 62 7.00 -2.86 -3.42
C SER A 62 6.29 -2.60 -2.10
N GLN A 63 4.97 -2.55 -2.10
CA GLN A 63 4.13 -2.33 -0.91
C GLN A 63 4.09 -3.52 0.07
N HIS A 64 4.62 -4.68 -0.33
CA HIS A 64 4.59 -5.93 0.47
C HIS A 64 5.97 -6.37 0.95
N TRP A 65 6.95 -5.46 0.99
CA TRP A 65 8.29 -5.79 1.46
C TRP A 65 8.29 -6.02 2.98
N PRO A 66 8.95 -7.07 3.49
CA PRO A 66 9.19 -7.21 4.92
C PRO A 66 10.01 -6.02 5.43
N LEU A 67 9.66 -5.46 6.59
CA LEU A 67 10.35 -4.31 7.16
C LEU A 67 11.87 -4.57 7.33
N GLY A 68 12.23 -5.73 7.88
CA GLY A 68 13.64 -6.12 8.04
C GLY A 68 14.42 -6.24 6.72
N LEU A 69 13.74 -6.43 5.59
CA LEU A 69 14.40 -6.35 4.27
C LEU A 69 14.70 -4.91 3.89
N VAL A 70 13.75 -4.00 4.12
CA VAL A 70 13.93 -2.56 3.85
C VAL A 70 15.03 -1.98 4.74
N GLU A 71 15.10 -2.38 6.01
CA GLU A 71 16.16 -2.00 6.95
C GLU A 71 17.55 -2.44 6.45
N GLN A 72 17.69 -3.68 5.98
CA GLN A 72 18.94 -4.15 5.35
C GLN A 72 19.34 -3.28 4.16
N PHE A 73 18.40 -2.96 3.26
CA PHE A 73 18.69 -2.08 2.13
C PHE A 73 19.09 -0.67 2.57
N ALA A 74 18.38 -0.08 3.55
CA ALA A 74 18.71 1.23 4.10
C ALA A 74 20.13 1.24 4.71
N GLN A 75 20.53 0.18 5.40
CA GLN A 75 21.86 0.04 5.98
C GLN A 75 22.95 -0.13 4.91
N VAL A 76 22.79 -1.10 3.99
CA VAL A 76 23.78 -1.40 2.95
C VAL A 76 23.99 -0.22 1.99
N LEU A 77 22.92 0.54 1.72
CA LEU A 77 22.96 1.71 0.84
C LEU A 77 23.28 3.02 1.57
N ALA A 78 23.50 2.97 2.90
CA ALA A 78 23.65 4.14 3.77
C ALA A 78 22.57 5.22 3.50
N CYS A 79 21.31 4.78 3.35
CA CYS A 79 20.20 5.61 2.90
C CYS A 79 18.98 5.45 3.84
N PRO A 80 18.95 6.16 4.99
CA PRO A 80 17.85 6.07 5.97
C PRO A 80 16.50 6.57 5.41
N GLU A 81 16.54 7.43 4.39
CA GLU A 81 15.34 7.93 3.70
C GLU A 81 14.49 6.79 3.10
N LEU A 82 15.10 5.66 2.69
CA LEU A 82 14.37 4.49 2.23
C LEU A 82 13.42 3.95 3.30
N LEU A 83 13.92 3.82 4.53
CA LEU A 83 13.13 3.34 5.66
C LEU A 83 12.03 4.35 6.02
N MET A 84 12.37 5.64 6.02
CA MET A 84 11.42 6.72 6.32
C MET A 84 10.26 6.77 5.32
N LEU A 85 10.55 6.70 4.01
CA LEU A 85 9.51 6.65 2.97
C LEU A 85 8.65 5.39 3.08
N TYR A 86 9.27 4.25 3.39
CA TYR A 86 8.55 2.99 3.55
C TYR A 86 7.61 3.01 4.76
N GLN A 87 8.05 3.53 5.89
CA GLN A 87 7.20 3.70 7.08
C GLN A 87 6.11 4.74 6.85
N LYS A 88 6.41 5.83 6.14
CA LYS A 88 5.41 6.85 5.78
C LYS A 88 4.28 6.25 4.95
N GLN A 89 4.59 5.46 3.92
CA GLN A 89 3.53 4.85 3.10
C GLN A 89 2.67 3.86 3.91
N GLU A 90 3.25 3.09 4.85
CA GLU A 90 2.46 2.23 5.75
C GLU A 90 1.48 3.06 6.59
N ALA A 91 1.96 4.16 7.17
CA ALA A 91 1.16 5.04 8.03
C ALA A 91 0.02 5.75 7.27
N ILE A 92 0.23 6.10 6.01
CA ILE A 92 -0.83 6.66 5.15
C ILE A 92 -1.89 5.59 4.91
N ILE A 93 -1.51 4.45 4.34
CA ILE A 93 -2.48 3.44 3.88
C ILE A 93 -3.22 2.77 5.03
N SER A 94 -2.64 2.74 6.24
CA SER A 94 -3.33 2.23 7.44
C SER A 94 -4.54 3.06 7.87
N GLN A 95 -4.65 4.32 7.42
CA GLN A 95 -5.79 5.19 7.72
C GLN A 95 -7.02 4.88 6.86
N LEU A 96 -6.82 4.25 5.69
CA LEU A 96 -7.86 4.02 4.69
C LEU A 96 -9.09 3.27 5.24
N PRO A 97 -8.96 2.17 6.03
CA PRO A 97 -10.12 1.47 6.62
C PRO A 97 -10.94 2.36 7.57
N GLY A 98 -10.26 3.18 8.39
CA GLY A 98 -10.89 4.11 9.31
C GLY A 98 -11.66 5.20 8.57
N GLN A 99 -11.06 5.73 7.50
CA GLN A 99 -11.70 6.76 6.68
C GLN A 99 -12.90 6.20 5.91
N LEU A 100 -12.81 4.98 5.37
CA LEU A 100 -13.95 4.33 4.72
C LEU A 100 -15.10 4.12 5.71
N SER A 101 -14.78 3.68 6.92
CA SER A 101 -15.76 3.52 7.99
C SER A 101 -16.44 4.85 8.36
N ALA A 102 -15.69 5.96 8.36
CA ALA A 102 -16.24 7.28 8.60
C ALA A 102 -17.19 7.72 7.48
N TYR A 103 -16.86 7.45 6.21
CA TYR A 103 -17.74 7.72 5.07
C TYR A 103 -19.06 6.96 5.16
N ILE A 104 -19.00 5.65 5.47
CA ILE A 104 -20.18 4.78 5.63
C ILE A 104 -21.10 5.33 6.72
N LYS A 105 -20.53 5.69 7.88
CA LYS A 105 -21.28 6.28 9.00
C LYS A 105 -21.90 7.63 8.64
N ALA A 106 -21.13 8.51 8.00
CA ALA A 106 -21.58 9.86 7.65
C ALA A 106 -22.75 9.85 6.66
N ALA A 107 -22.78 8.87 5.75
CA ALA A 107 -23.87 8.69 4.80
C ALA A 107 -25.01 7.81 5.32
N LYS A 108 -25.01 7.47 6.63
CA LYS A 108 -26.03 6.65 7.28
C LYS A 108 -26.33 5.33 6.55
N THR A 109 -25.31 4.72 5.94
CA THR A 109 -25.43 3.46 5.22
C THR A 109 -24.67 2.34 5.91
N SER A 110 -24.66 1.15 5.30
CA SER A 110 -23.99 -0.04 5.85
C SER A 110 -22.86 -0.52 4.94
N ASN A 111 -21.95 -1.32 5.50
CA ASN A 111 -20.94 -2.03 4.70
C ASN A 111 -21.60 -2.91 3.64
N VAL A 112 -22.75 -3.54 3.95
CA VAL A 112 -23.50 -4.41 3.02
C VAL A 112 -23.91 -3.64 1.77
N PHE A 113 -24.37 -2.40 1.94
CA PHE A 113 -24.74 -1.53 0.83
C PHE A 113 -23.54 -1.20 -0.06
N VAL A 114 -22.40 -0.83 0.53
CA VAL A 114 -21.16 -0.56 -0.23
C VAL A 114 -20.66 -1.81 -0.94
N ILE A 115 -20.69 -2.98 -0.28
CA ILE A 115 -20.31 -4.27 -0.85
C ILE A 115 -21.16 -4.58 -2.09
N HIS A 116 -22.49 -4.41 -1.97
CA HIS A 116 -23.43 -4.65 -3.07
C HIS A 116 -23.14 -3.74 -4.27
N LEU A 117 -22.92 -2.45 -4.03
CA LEU A 117 -22.65 -1.48 -5.10
C LEU A 117 -21.29 -1.67 -5.78
N LEU A 118 -20.29 -2.13 -5.04
CA LEU A 118 -19.00 -2.48 -5.60
C LEU A 118 -19.03 -3.79 -6.40
N GLY A 119 -20.11 -4.58 -6.30
CA GLY A 119 -20.21 -5.88 -6.95
C GLY A 119 -19.19 -6.90 -6.44
N ILE A 120 -18.69 -6.72 -5.21
CA ILE A 120 -17.73 -7.64 -4.58
C ILE A 120 -18.43 -8.46 -3.50
N ASN A 121 -17.86 -9.61 -3.13
CA ASN A 121 -18.38 -10.37 -2.00
C ASN A 121 -17.87 -9.80 -0.66
N GLN A 122 -18.55 -10.18 0.41
CA GLN A 122 -18.25 -9.72 1.77
C GLN A 122 -16.83 -10.10 2.21
N ALA A 123 -16.36 -11.29 1.86
CA ALA A 123 -15.02 -11.76 2.21
C ALA A 123 -13.92 -10.89 1.58
N THR A 124 -14.06 -10.54 0.30
CA THR A 124 -13.14 -9.64 -0.42
C THR A 124 -13.11 -8.26 0.21
N PHE A 125 -14.26 -7.69 0.58
CA PHE A 125 -14.31 -6.39 1.24
C PHE A 125 -13.55 -6.40 2.57
N TYR A 126 -13.81 -7.37 3.46
CA TYR A 126 -13.11 -7.44 4.74
C TYR A 126 -11.64 -7.83 4.61
N ALA A 127 -11.26 -8.61 3.59
CA ALA A 127 -9.86 -8.88 3.28
C ALA A 127 -9.13 -7.58 2.88
N LYS A 128 -9.75 -6.74 2.05
CA LYS A 128 -9.22 -5.41 1.69
C LYS A 128 -9.20 -4.45 2.88
N GLN A 129 -10.15 -4.53 3.81
CA GLN A 129 -10.10 -3.76 5.08
C GLN A 129 -8.91 -4.18 5.96
N LYS A 130 -8.60 -5.49 6.02
CA LYS A 130 -7.43 -6.01 6.75
C LYS A 130 -6.11 -5.70 6.05
N SER A 131 -6.10 -5.65 4.72
CA SER A 131 -4.93 -5.33 3.91
C SER A 131 -5.23 -4.18 2.95
N PRO A 132 -5.20 -2.93 3.43
CA PRO A 132 -5.67 -1.77 2.66
C PRO A 132 -4.87 -1.50 1.38
N LYS A 133 -3.66 -2.05 1.28
CA LYS A 133 -2.80 -2.01 0.09
C LYS A 133 -3.37 -2.75 -1.13
N THR A 134 -4.41 -3.55 -0.93
CA THR A 134 -5.07 -4.35 -1.98
C THR A 134 -6.29 -3.66 -2.58
N TRP A 135 -6.66 -2.48 -2.07
CA TRP A 135 -7.61 -1.59 -2.74
C TRP A 135 -7.05 -1.09 -4.06
N GLN A 136 -7.93 -0.91 -5.03
CA GLN A 136 -7.63 -0.25 -6.29
C GLN A 136 -8.20 1.16 -6.29
N ARG A 137 -7.53 2.07 -7.01
CA ARG A 137 -7.93 3.48 -7.05
C ARG A 137 -9.35 3.66 -7.59
N ASP A 138 -9.72 2.92 -8.63
CA ASP A 138 -11.04 2.95 -9.26
C ASP A 138 -12.15 2.47 -8.32
N GLU A 139 -11.88 1.45 -7.49
CA GLU A 139 -12.79 1.03 -6.42
C GLU A 139 -13.04 2.19 -5.45
N LEU A 140 -11.99 2.91 -5.02
CA LEU A 140 -12.12 4.04 -4.10
C LEU A 140 -12.84 5.24 -4.73
N VAL A 141 -12.62 5.50 -6.03
CA VAL A 141 -13.35 6.52 -6.79
C VAL A 141 -14.84 6.20 -6.79
N ARG A 142 -15.23 4.97 -7.14
CA ARG A 142 -16.63 4.53 -7.13
C ARG A 142 -17.27 4.70 -5.75
N ILE A 143 -16.54 4.36 -4.69
CA ILE A 143 -17.00 4.58 -3.31
C ILE A 143 -17.30 6.07 -3.07
N GLU A 144 -16.38 6.97 -3.43
CA GLU A 144 -16.61 8.40 -3.24
C GLU A 144 -17.77 8.95 -4.07
N GLU A 145 -17.95 8.48 -5.31
CA GLU A 145 -19.08 8.83 -6.18
C GLU A 145 -20.43 8.39 -5.58
N ILE A 146 -20.49 7.16 -5.05
CA ILE A 146 -21.66 6.63 -4.34
C ILE A 146 -22.02 7.56 -3.18
N PHE A 147 -21.04 7.90 -2.34
CA PHE A 147 -21.30 8.74 -1.17
C PHE A 147 -21.66 10.19 -1.53
N THR A 148 -21.07 10.72 -2.60
CA THR A 148 -21.44 12.04 -3.13
C THR A 148 -22.89 12.03 -3.63
N THR A 149 -23.28 10.97 -4.32
CA THR A 149 -24.64 10.78 -4.82
C THR A 149 -25.65 10.68 -3.67
N ILE A 150 -25.39 9.85 -2.66
CA ILE A 150 -26.27 9.73 -1.48
C ILE A 150 -26.47 11.08 -0.80
N LYS A 151 -25.39 11.84 -0.58
CA LYS A 151 -25.48 13.17 0.04
C LYS A 151 -26.29 14.15 -0.79
N SER A 152 -26.23 14.07 -2.12
CA SER A 152 -27.01 14.93 -3.01
C SER A 152 -28.51 14.63 -2.99
N LEU A 153 -28.89 13.42 -2.56
CA LEU A 153 -30.27 12.97 -2.43
C LEU A 153 -30.86 13.23 -1.04
N GLU A 154 -30.05 13.63 -0.05
CA GLU A 154 -30.57 14.00 1.27
C GLU A 154 -31.32 15.34 1.19
N PRO A 155 -32.58 15.42 1.67
CA PRO A 155 -33.31 16.69 1.68
C PRO A 155 -32.59 17.72 2.56
N PRO A 156 -32.63 19.02 2.21
CA PRO A 156 -32.00 20.05 3.02
C PRO A 156 -32.53 19.98 4.44
N LYS A 157 -31.61 19.96 5.42
CA LYS A 157 -31.98 20.01 6.84
C LYS A 157 -32.76 21.30 7.10
N LYS A 158 -34.06 21.17 7.39
CA LYS A 158 -34.91 22.24 7.91
C LYS A 158 -34.52 22.60 9.34
#